data_AF-A0A0C2CYZ8-F1
#
_entry.id   AF-A0A0C2CYZ8-F1
#
_cell.length_a   1.000
_cell.length_b   1.000
_cell.length_c   1.000
_cell.angle_alpha   90.00
_cell.angle_beta   90.00
_cell.angle_gamma   90.00
#
_symmetry.space_group_name_H-M   'P 1'
#
loop_
_entity.id
_entity.type
_entity.pdbx_description
1 polymer ?
#
loop_
_entity_poly.entity_id
_entity_poly.type
_entity_poly.pdbx_seq_one_letter_code
_entity_poly.pdbx_strand_id
1 'polypeptide(L)'
;MIARAQTKISVRLDELAELVGTNHRSVLDRLDGPSQTPPASLDEIFDALDRLDDARRTLGAEQAAVADGLAAIGLRLERFIAAQGLQRHADTGVVPQGQRFRVVGTQYNPDLADGIVTQIVRSAATRGDTLIREGEVIVNKRTQ
;
A
#
# COMPACT_ATOMS: atom_id res chain seq x y z
N MET A 1 60.05 0.74 40.42
CA MET A 1 58.62 1.05 40.67
C MET A 1 57.80 1.31 39.38
N ILE A 2 58.25 0.87 38.19
CA ILE A 2 57.60 1.21 36.89
C ILE A 2 56.72 0.07 36.36
N ALA A 3 57.08 -1.19 36.64
CA ALA A 3 56.34 -2.37 36.14
C ALA A 3 54.88 -2.44 36.62
N ARG A 4 54.60 -2.04 37.87
CA ARG A 4 53.25 -2.14 38.47
C ARG A 4 52.25 -1.12 37.90
N ALA A 5 52.74 0.00 37.37
CA ALA A 5 51.92 1.03 36.75
C ALA A 5 51.52 0.62 35.31
N GLN A 6 52.43 -0.01 34.57
CA GLN A 6 52.15 -0.50 33.21
C GLN A 6 51.09 -1.61 33.19
N THR A 7 51.10 -2.53 34.16
CA THR A 7 50.07 -3.57 34.26
C THR A 7 48.67 -3.00 34.51
N LYS A 8 48.54 -1.95 35.35
CA LYS A 8 47.24 -1.30 35.61
C LYS A 8 46.69 -0.55 34.40
N ILE A 9 47.54 0.01 33.55
CA ILE A 9 47.12 0.71 32.33
C ILE A 9 46.65 -0.29 31.27
N SER A 10 47.33 -1.42 31.13
CA SER A 10 46.93 -2.48 30.19
C SER A 10 45.55 -3.05 30.54
N VAL A 11 45.31 -3.37 31.82
CA VAL A 11 44.01 -3.92 32.26
C VAL A 11 42.85 -2.94 32.00
N ARG A 12 43.07 -1.64 32.20
CA ARG A 12 42.04 -0.62 31.90
C ARG A 12 41.79 -0.44 30.41
N LEU A 13 42.79 -0.66 29.56
CA LEU A 13 42.62 -0.61 28.11
C LEU A 13 41.83 -1.84 27.62
N ASP A 14 42.07 -3.01 28.21
CA ASP A 14 41.32 -4.22 27.91
C ASP A 14 39.85 -4.10 28.36
N GLU A 15 39.59 -3.57 29.56
CA GLU A 15 38.24 -3.28 30.07
C GLU A 15 37.49 -2.26 29.19
N LEU A 16 38.19 -1.21 28.72
CA LEU A 16 37.61 -0.23 27.80
C LEU A 16 37.34 -0.82 26.42
N ALA A 17 38.23 -1.68 25.91
CA ALA A 17 38.03 -2.38 24.63
C ALA A 17 36.84 -3.35 24.69
N GLU A 18 36.66 -4.05 25.81
CA GLU A 18 35.52 -4.95 26.05
C GLU A 18 34.20 -4.17 26.18
N LEU A 19 34.21 -3.03 26.87
CA LEU A 19 33.05 -2.14 27.03
C LEU A 19 32.66 -1.46 25.70
N VAL A 20 33.65 -1.08 24.89
CA VAL A 20 33.42 -0.49 23.55
C VAL A 20 32.94 -1.55 22.56
N GLY A 21 33.47 -2.78 22.62
CA GLY A 21 33.08 -3.89 21.76
C GLY A 21 31.65 -4.38 22.03
N THR A 22 31.23 -4.46 23.30
CA THR A 22 29.86 -4.83 23.69
C THR A 22 28.84 -3.75 23.34
N ASN A 23 29.20 -2.46 23.52
CA ASN A 23 28.34 -1.35 23.13
C ASN A 23 28.22 -1.20 21.61
N HIS A 24 29.29 -1.38 20.83
CA HIS A 24 29.18 -1.33 19.37
C HIS A 24 28.34 -2.47 18.81
N ARG A 25 28.50 -3.68 19.35
CA ARG A 25 27.75 -4.84 18.87
C ARG A 25 26.26 -4.73 19.18
N SER A 26 25.88 -4.19 20.35
CA SER A 26 24.48 -3.93 20.68
C SER A 26 23.86 -2.75 19.92
N VAL A 27 24.65 -1.74 19.55
CA VAL A 27 24.20 -0.64 18.67
C VAL A 27 24.04 -1.13 17.23
N LEU A 28 24.96 -1.97 16.72
CA LEU A 28 24.83 -2.60 15.41
C LEU A 28 23.63 -3.57 15.37
N ASP A 29 23.40 -4.37 16.41
CA ASP A 29 22.23 -5.26 16.51
C ASP A 29 20.89 -4.49 16.62
N ARG A 30 20.93 -3.26 17.16
CA ARG A 30 19.78 -2.33 17.16
C ARG A 30 19.57 -1.61 15.83
N LEU A 31 20.62 -1.46 15.01
CA LEU A 31 20.57 -0.86 13.67
C LEU A 31 20.24 -1.91 12.59
N ASP A 32 20.66 -3.18 12.79
CA ASP A 32 20.36 -4.36 11.97
C ASP A 32 19.08 -5.09 12.40
N GLY A 33 18.49 -4.71 13.55
CA GLY A 33 17.17 -5.16 13.93
C GLY A 33 16.18 -4.78 12.83
N PRO A 34 15.35 -5.71 12.33
CA PRO A 34 14.39 -5.38 11.29
C PRO A 34 13.55 -4.23 11.81
N SER A 35 13.60 -3.08 11.14
CA SER A 35 12.56 -2.07 11.28
C SER A 35 11.26 -2.77 10.88
N GLN A 36 10.53 -3.29 11.87
CA GLN A 36 9.26 -3.99 11.65
C GLN A 36 8.14 -2.98 11.35
N THR A 37 8.41 -2.03 10.45
CA THR A 37 7.33 -1.65 9.56
C THR A 37 7.21 -2.85 8.63
N PRO A 38 6.15 -3.68 8.74
CA PRO A 38 5.94 -4.72 7.75
C PRO A 38 6.07 -4.07 6.36
N PRO A 39 6.77 -4.70 5.40
CA PRO A 39 6.81 -4.16 4.05
C PRO A 39 5.36 -3.95 3.64
N ALA A 40 4.99 -2.70 3.37
CA ALA A 40 3.61 -2.36 3.02
C ALA A 40 3.18 -3.34 1.94
N SER A 41 2.20 -4.18 2.27
CA SER A 41 1.79 -5.21 1.33
C SER A 41 1.25 -4.52 0.09
N LEU A 42 1.44 -5.10 -1.11
CA LEU A 42 0.88 -4.51 -2.33
C LEU A 42 -0.62 -4.24 -2.17
N ASP A 43 -1.32 -5.09 -1.42
CA ASP A 43 -2.71 -4.93 -1.04
C ASP A 43 -2.97 -3.64 -0.23
N GLU A 44 -2.11 -3.25 0.71
CA GLU A 44 -2.26 -1.98 1.44
C GLU A 44 -2.17 -0.76 0.53
N ILE A 45 -1.30 -0.80 -0.49
CA ILE A 45 -1.19 0.28 -1.48
C ILE A 45 -2.49 0.38 -2.29
N PHE A 46 -3.04 -0.76 -2.74
CA PHE A 46 -4.30 -0.77 -3.47
C PHE A 46 -5.51 -0.39 -2.59
N ASP A 47 -5.52 -0.80 -1.32
CA ASP A 47 -6.53 -0.37 -0.35
C ASP A 47 -6.49 1.14 -0.13
N ALA A 48 -5.30 1.74 -0.07
CA ALA A 48 -5.14 3.18 0.02
C ALA A 48 -5.65 3.91 -1.23
N LEU A 49 -5.41 3.36 -2.42
CA LEU A 49 -5.95 3.88 -3.68
C LEU A 49 -7.48 3.76 -3.75
N ASP A 50 -8.04 2.67 -3.28
CA ASP A 50 -9.49 2.47 -3.22
C ASP A 50 -10.14 3.50 -2.28
N ARG A 51 -9.54 3.73 -1.09
CA ARG A 51 -9.99 4.78 -0.17
C ARG A 51 -9.86 6.19 -0.73
N LEU A 52 -8.82 6.46 -1.52
CA LEU A 52 -8.63 7.75 -2.19
C LEU A 52 -9.75 8.01 -3.20
N ASP A 53 -10.11 7.00 -4.00
CA ASP A 53 -11.22 7.10 -4.94
C ASP A 53 -12.57 7.27 -4.24
N ASP A 54 -12.81 6.54 -3.15
CA ASP A 54 -14.02 6.69 -2.35
C ASP A 54 -14.12 8.08 -1.73
N ALA A 55 -13.04 8.58 -1.14
CA ALA A 55 -12.99 9.94 -0.61
C ALA A 55 -13.37 10.94 -1.71
N ARG A 56 -12.77 10.82 -2.91
CA ARG A 56 -13.08 11.69 -4.05
C ARG A 56 -14.55 11.62 -4.47
N ARG A 57 -15.18 10.43 -4.49
CA ARG A 57 -16.61 10.25 -4.84
C ARG A 57 -17.56 10.86 -3.83
N THR A 58 -17.16 10.95 -2.56
CA THR A 58 -17.98 11.52 -1.48
C THR A 58 -17.94 13.05 -1.41
N LEU A 59 -17.00 13.69 -2.12
CA LEU A 59 -16.89 15.15 -2.14
C LEU A 59 -18.07 15.77 -2.91
N GLY A 60 -18.67 16.79 -2.30
CA GLY A 60 -19.70 17.60 -2.93
C GLY A 60 -19.13 18.62 -3.94
N ALA A 61 -20.02 19.26 -4.70
CA ALA A 61 -19.65 20.23 -5.73
C ALA A 61 -18.87 21.44 -5.16
N GLU A 62 -19.12 21.81 -3.91
CA GLU A 62 -18.41 22.88 -3.20
C GLU A 62 -16.93 22.56 -2.91
N GLN A 63 -16.54 21.29 -3.04
CA GLN A 63 -15.18 20.81 -2.81
C GLN A 63 -14.47 20.40 -4.12
N ALA A 64 -14.90 20.94 -5.26
CA ALA A 64 -14.36 20.59 -6.59
C ALA A 64 -12.83 20.67 -6.67
N ALA A 65 -12.22 21.73 -6.12
CA ALA A 65 -10.76 21.89 -6.13
C ALA A 65 -10.03 20.78 -5.35
N VAL A 66 -10.64 20.28 -4.27
CA VAL A 66 -10.11 19.14 -3.50
C VAL A 66 -10.25 17.86 -4.30
N ALA A 67 -11.41 17.64 -4.93
CA ALA A 67 -11.65 16.47 -5.77
C ALA A 67 -10.65 16.39 -6.95
N ASP A 68 -10.36 17.52 -7.59
CA ASP A 68 -9.35 17.62 -8.65
C ASP A 68 -7.94 17.31 -8.12
N GLY A 69 -7.60 17.82 -6.94
CA GLY A 69 -6.35 17.50 -6.25
C GLY A 69 -6.19 16.00 -5.98
N LEU A 70 -7.23 15.35 -5.44
CA LEU A 70 -7.23 13.90 -5.21
C LEU A 70 -7.14 13.11 -6.52
N ALA A 71 -7.81 13.56 -7.58
CA ALA A 71 -7.72 12.95 -8.90
C ALA A 71 -6.28 13.02 -9.46
N ALA A 72 -5.62 14.18 -9.32
CA ALA A 72 -4.23 14.34 -9.76
C ALA A 72 -3.26 13.44 -8.96
N ILE A 73 -3.50 13.28 -7.65
CA ILE A 73 -2.74 12.35 -6.79
C ILE A 73 -2.97 10.91 -7.26
N GLY A 74 -4.23 10.51 -7.46
CA GLY A 74 -4.58 9.18 -7.98
C GLY A 74 -3.86 8.85 -9.29
N LEU A 75 -3.92 9.76 -10.26
CA LEU A 75 -3.23 9.60 -11.54
C LEU A 75 -1.70 9.48 -11.40
N ARG A 76 -1.09 10.18 -10.44
CA ARG A 76 0.34 10.06 -10.17
C ARG A 76 0.70 8.71 -9.56
N LEU A 77 -0.11 8.22 -8.63
CA LEU A 77 0.07 6.91 -8.01
C LEU A 77 -0.14 5.77 -9.01
N GLU A 78 -1.14 5.88 -9.88
CA GLU A 78 -1.38 4.92 -10.97
C GLU A 78 -0.17 4.80 -11.91
N ARG A 79 0.42 5.93 -12.31
CA ARG A 79 1.66 5.93 -13.10
C ARG A 79 2.84 5.31 -12.34
N PHE A 80 2.92 5.55 -11.03
CA PHE A 80 3.97 4.98 -10.20
C PHE A 80 3.87 3.45 -10.10
N ILE A 81 2.68 2.89 -9.89
CA ILE A 81 2.50 1.43 -9.88
C ILE A 81 2.67 0.82 -11.27
N ALA A 82 2.25 1.53 -12.34
CA ALA A 82 2.43 1.09 -13.72
C ALA A 82 3.92 0.97 -14.10
N ALA A 83 4.76 1.90 -13.63
CA ALA A 83 6.21 1.83 -13.80
C ALA A 83 6.85 0.61 -13.12
N GLN A 84 6.14 -0.03 -12.18
CA GLN A 84 6.55 -1.27 -11.53
C GLN A 84 5.89 -2.52 -12.15
N GLY A 85 5.24 -2.37 -13.30
CA GLY A 85 4.55 -3.47 -13.99
C GLY A 85 3.23 -3.90 -13.36
N LEU A 86 2.66 -3.06 -12.50
CA LEU A 86 1.36 -3.30 -11.86
C LEU A 86 0.27 -2.51 -12.57
N GLN A 87 -0.88 -3.13 -12.81
CA GLN A 87 -2.04 -2.47 -13.37
C GLN A 87 -3.24 -2.62 -12.43
N ARG A 88 -3.86 -1.50 -12.09
CA ARG A 88 -5.10 -1.44 -11.31
C ARG A 88 -6.28 -1.36 -12.26
N HIS A 89 -7.36 -2.06 -11.93
CA HIS A 89 -8.61 -2.08 -12.68
C HIS A 89 -9.73 -1.59 -11.76
N ALA A 90 -10.32 -0.44 -12.08
CA ALA A 90 -11.33 0.22 -11.26
C ALA A 90 -12.41 0.93 -12.11
N ASP A 91 -12.65 0.44 -13.31
CA ASP A 91 -13.59 1.05 -14.26
C ASP A 91 -15.04 0.78 -13.86
N THR A 92 -15.87 1.82 -13.91
CA THR A 92 -17.33 1.74 -13.77
C THR A 92 -17.99 1.93 -15.14
N GLY A 93 -19.27 1.57 -15.28
CA GLY A 93 -19.97 1.68 -16.56
C GLY A 93 -19.63 0.59 -17.58
N VAL A 94 -18.84 -0.41 -17.18
CA VAL A 94 -18.44 -1.56 -18.00
C VAL A 94 -18.98 -2.87 -17.43
N VAL A 95 -19.02 -3.93 -18.25
CA VAL A 95 -19.33 -5.28 -17.76
C VAL A 95 -18.14 -5.80 -16.93
N PRO A 96 -18.37 -6.39 -15.74
CA PRO A 96 -17.29 -6.97 -14.95
C PRO A 96 -16.61 -8.10 -15.73
N GLN A 97 -15.29 -8.03 -15.85
CA GLN A 97 -14.51 -9.12 -16.45
C GLN A 97 -14.42 -10.26 -15.43
N GLY A 98 -15.13 -11.35 -15.67
CA GLY A 98 -15.42 -12.39 -14.65
C GLY A 98 -14.22 -13.08 -14.02
N GLN A 99 -13.03 -13.04 -14.61
CA GLN A 99 -11.80 -13.56 -13.98
C GLN A 99 -11.11 -12.55 -13.06
N ARG A 100 -11.46 -11.25 -13.14
CA ARG A 100 -10.83 -10.17 -12.38
C ARG A 100 -11.68 -9.71 -11.21
N PHE A 101 -13.00 -9.83 -11.32
CA PHE A 101 -13.93 -9.25 -10.37
C PHE A 101 -14.95 -10.27 -9.87
N ARG A 102 -15.14 -10.26 -8.55
CA ARG A 102 -16.26 -10.88 -7.86
C ARG A 102 -17.40 -9.88 -7.71
N VAL A 103 -18.60 -10.28 -8.11
CA VAL A 103 -19.81 -9.49 -7.84
C VAL A 103 -20.25 -9.74 -6.40
N VAL A 104 -20.24 -8.68 -5.58
CA VAL A 104 -20.57 -8.76 -4.14
C VAL A 104 -21.92 -8.15 -3.79
N GLY A 105 -22.55 -7.45 -4.73
CA GLY A 105 -23.85 -6.85 -4.54
C GLY A 105 -24.48 -6.38 -5.84
N THR A 106 -25.73 -5.92 -5.72
CA THR A 106 -26.48 -5.34 -6.83
C THR A 106 -27.13 -4.03 -6.41
N GLN A 107 -27.20 -3.07 -7.33
CA GLN A 107 -27.86 -1.78 -7.13
C GLN A 107 -28.77 -1.49 -8.32
N TYR A 108 -29.88 -0.80 -8.11
CA TYR A 108 -30.70 -0.32 -9.22
C TYR A 108 -30.21 1.06 -9.68
N ASN A 109 -29.93 1.19 -10.97
CA ASN A 109 -29.70 2.45 -11.64
C ASN A 109 -30.45 2.45 -12.99
N PRO A 110 -31.44 3.36 -13.19
CA PRO A 110 -32.24 3.40 -14.40
C PRO A 110 -31.43 3.76 -15.65
N ASP A 111 -30.35 4.53 -15.49
CA ASP A 111 -29.55 5.07 -16.59
C ASP A 111 -28.51 4.05 -17.11
N LEU A 112 -28.33 2.95 -16.39
CA LEU A 112 -27.37 1.90 -16.75
C LEU A 112 -28.08 0.64 -17.25
N ALA A 113 -27.41 -0.11 -18.12
CA ALA A 113 -27.86 -1.43 -18.53
C ALA A 113 -27.69 -2.45 -17.39
N ASP A 114 -28.40 -3.57 -17.47
CA ASP A 114 -28.28 -4.66 -16.50
C ASP A 114 -26.89 -5.29 -16.54
N GLY A 115 -26.35 -5.68 -15.38
CA GLY A 115 -25.04 -6.33 -15.25
C GLY A 115 -23.82 -5.40 -15.39
N ILE A 116 -24.01 -4.09 -15.56
CA ILE A 116 -22.93 -3.10 -15.63
C ILE A 116 -22.43 -2.76 -14.23
N VAL A 117 -21.11 -2.64 -14.04
CA VAL A 117 -20.50 -2.17 -12.79
C VAL A 117 -21.01 -0.76 -12.46
N THR A 118 -21.72 -0.62 -11.34
CA THR A 118 -22.14 0.68 -10.81
C THR A 118 -21.11 1.24 -9.84
N GLN A 119 -20.46 0.37 -9.06
CA GLN A 119 -19.50 0.77 -8.05
C GLN A 119 -18.39 -0.28 -7.91
N ILE A 120 -17.16 0.22 -7.77
CA ILE A 120 -16.00 -0.57 -7.33
C ILE A 120 -15.95 -0.53 -5.81
N VAL A 121 -16.05 -1.68 -5.15
CA VAL A 121 -15.84 -1.84 -3.71
C VAL A 121 -14.35 -2.06 -3.43
N ARG A 122 -13.72 -2.87 -4.28
CA ARG A 122 -12.29 -3.18 -4.22
C ARG A 122 -11.75 -3.26 -5.64
N SER A 123 -10.68 -2.55 -5.95
CA SER A 123 -10.08 -2.63 -7.30
C SER A 123 -9.39 -3.98 -7.52
N ALA A 124 -9.46 -4.51 -8.74
CA ALA A 124 -8.62 -5.66 -9.11
C ALA A 124 -7.22 -5.16 -9.48
N ALA A 125 -6.21 -6.01 -9.32
CA ALA A 125 -4.85 -5.69 -9.76
C ALA A 125 -4.18 -6.86 -10.47
N THR A 126 -3.42 -6.55 -11.52
CA THR A 126 -2.63 -7.51 -12.28
C THR A 126 -1.16 -7.11 -12.34
N ARG A 127 -0.29 -8.11 -12.51
CA ARG A 127 1.12 -7.94 -12.90
C ARG A 127 1.31 -8.68 -14.23
N GLY A 128 1.42 -7.93 -15.33
CA GLY A 128 1.22 -8.50 -16.66
C GLY A 128 -0.16 -9.14 -16.75
N ASP A 129 -0.21 -10.42 -17.17
CA ASP A 129 -1.45 -11.20 -17.27
C ASP A 129 -1.86 -11.91 -15.97
N THR A 130 -1.02 -11.86 -14.94
CA THR A 130 -1.29 -12.54 -13.66
C THR A 130 -2.17 -11.67 -12.77
N LEU A 131 -3.32 -12.19 -12.36
CA LEU A 131 -4.14 -11.57 -11.32
C LEU A 131 -3.43 -11.71 -9.98
N ILE A 132 -3.15 -10.58 -9.33
CA ILE A 132 -2.50 -10.55 -8.01
C ILE A 132 -3.46 -10.12 -6.90
N ARG A 133 -4.60 -9.51 -7.27
CA ARG A 133 -5.66 -9.08 -6.36
C ARG A 133 -7.00 -9.18 -7.08
N GLU A 134 -7.91 -10.00 -6.56
CA GLU A 134 -9.30 -10.05 -7.03
C GLU A 134 -10.04 -8.79 -6.57
N GLY A 135 -10.75 -8.16 -7.51
CA GLY A 135 -11.58 -7.00 -7.22
C GLY A 135 -13.00 -7.39 -6.81
N GLU A 136 -13.70 -6.46 -6.19
CA GLU A 136 -15.09 -6.60 -5.76
C GLU A 136 -15.93 -5.47 -6.33
N VAL A 137 -17.08 -5.82 -6.91
CA VAL A 137 -17.95 -4.84 -7.58
C VAL A 137 -19.41 -5.02 -7.21
N ILE A 138 -20.13 -3.91 -7.27
CA ILE A 138 -21.59 -3.87 -7.28
C ILE A 138 -22.01 -3.64 -8.74
N VAL A 139 -22.96 -4.45 -9.20
CA VAL A 139 -23.49 -4.35 -10.57
C VAL A 139 -24.91 -3.83 -10.59
N ASN A 140 -25.31 -3.25 -11.71
CA ASN A 140 -26.67 -2.82 -11.91
C ASN A 140 -27.56 -4.04 -12.03
N LYS A 141 -28.69 -4.04 -11.32
CA LYS A 141 -29.75 -5.02 -11.52
C LYS A 141 -31.07 -4.30 -11.74
N ARG A 142 -31.63 -4.40 -12.94
CA ARG A 142 -33.00 -3.96 -13.22
C ARG A 142 -33.94 -5.00 -12.63
N THR A 143 -34.66 -4.65 -11.56
CA THR A 143 -35.79 -5.45 -11.07
C THR A 143 -36.77 -5.65 -12.22
N GLN A 144 -36.99 -6.91 -12.60
CA GLN A 144 -38.09 -7.33 -13.47
C GLN A 144 -39.41 -7.26 -12.71
#